data_AF-A0A535WXX7-F1
#
_entry.id   AF-A0A535WXX7-F1
#
_cell.length_a   1.000
_cell.length_b   1.000
_cell.length_c   1.000
_cell.angle_alpha   90.00
_cell.angle_beta   90.00
_cell.angle_gamma   90.00
#
_symmetry.space_group_name_H-M   'P 1'
#
loop_
_entity.id
_entity.type
_entity.pdbx_description
1 polymer ?
#
loop_
_entity_poly.entity_id
_entity_poly.type
_entity_poly.pdbx_seq_one_letter_code
_entity_poly.pdbx_strand_id
1 'polypeptide(L)' 'MSEQLPPGRPGPLPPVRPDRTPPIRDPAAIFIAAATLFAIFINPQNVGVILMLGVIALLLEIRLRRGD' A
#
# COMPACT_ATOMS: atom_id res chain seq x y z
N MET A 1 -29.53 -49.45 -19.44
CA MET A 1 -30.05 -48.17 -18.94
C MET A 1 -29.51 -47.95 -17.54
N SER A 2 -28.50 -47.08 -17.41
CA SER A 2 -28.06 -46.36 -16.20
C SER A 2 -26.75 -45.66 -16.56
N GLU A 3 -26.85 -44.45 -17.12
CA GLU A 3 -25.71 -43.53 -17.26
C GLU A 3 -25.35 -43.00 -15.87
N GLN A 4 -24.11 -43.25 -15.44
CA GLN A 4 -23.56 -42.77 -14.18
C GLN A 4 -22.91 -41.40 -14.45
N LEU A 5 -23.56 -40.34 -13.96
CA LEU A 5 -23.17 -38.94 -14.14
C LEU A 5 -21.81 -38.64 -13.46
N PRO A 6 -20.86 -37.91 -14.09
CA PRO A 6 -19.55 -37.63 -13.49
C PRO A 6 -19.63 -36.62 -12.33
N PRO A 7 -18.66 -36.64 -11.40
CA PRO A 7 -18.69 -35.88 -10.15
C PRO A 7 -18.67 -34.37 -10.41
N GLY A 8 -19.48 -33.65 -9.65
CA GLY A 8 -19.65 -32.21 -9.73
C GLY A 8 -18.33 -31.45 -9.66
N ARG A 9 -18.12 -30.57 -10.64
CA ARG A 9 -17.04 -29.58 -10.67
C ARG A 9 -16.95 -28.84 -9.33
N PRO A 10 -15.75 -28.60 -8.77
CA PRO A 10 -15.58 -27.64 -7.70
C PRO A 10 -16.04 -26.28 -8.21
N GLY A 11 -17.08 -25.72 -7.60
CA GLY A 11 -17.52 -24.35 -7.89
C GLY A 11 -16.36 -23.37 -7.67
N PRO A 12 -16.25 -22.30 -8.47
CA PRO A 12 -15.17 -21.34 -8.36
C PRO A 12 -15.19 -20.72 -6.96
N LEU A 13 -14.06 -20.81 -6.26
CA LEU A 13 -13.85 -20.13 -4.98
C LEU A 13 -14.20 -18.64 -5.13
N PRO A 14 -14.90 -18.03 -4.16
CA PRO A 14 -15.12 -16.59 -4.18
C PRO A 14 -13.77 -15.86 -4.20
N PRO A 15 -13.66 -14.70 -4.89
CA PRO A 15 -12.41 -13.96 -4.96
C PRO A 15 -11.94 -13.67 -3.53
N VAL A 16 -10.74 -14.16 -3.22
CA VAL A 16 -9.97 -13.83 -2.03
C VAL A 16 -10.01 -12.31 -1.90
N ARG A 17 -10.71 -11.80 -0.87
CA ARG A 17 -10.70 -10.37 -0.55
C ARG A 17 -9.23 -9.94 -0.47
N PRO A 18 -8.85 -8.79 -1.05
CA PRO A 18 -7.50 -8.28 -0.89
C PRO A 18 -7.24 -8.16 0.61
N ASP A 19 -6.24 -8.91 1.04
CA ASP A 19 -5.75 -8.95 2.40
C ASP A 19 -5.49 -7.50 2.79
N ARG A 20 -6.37 -6.95 3.64
CA ARG A 20 -6.22 -5.59 4.15
C ARG A 20 -5.03 -5.65 5.09
N THR A 21 -3.84 -5.45 4.54
CA THR A 21 -2.67 -5.12 5.33
C THR A 21 -3.09 -4.01 6.30
N PRO A 22 -2.90 -4.21 7.62
CA PRO A 22 -3.36 -3.24 8.60
C PRO A 22 -2.72 -1.88 8.28
N PRO A 23 -3.49 -0.77 8.32
CA PRO A 23 -3.09 0.54 7.76
C PRO A 23 -1.94 1.24 8.51
N ILE A 24 -1.19 0.53 9.36
CA ILE A 24 -0.33 1.12 10.40
C ILE A 24 1.14 0.69 10.28
N ARG A 25 1.51 -0.21 9.36
CA ARG A 25 2.91 -0.69 9.26
C ARG A 25 3.46 -0.70 7.84
N ASP A 26 3.42 0.44 7.18
CA ASP A 26 4.27 0.64 6.01
C ASP A 26 5.61 1.24 6.46
N PRO A 27 6.71 0.46 6.51
CA PRO A 27 8.02 0.96 6.94
C PRO A 27 8.52 2.11 6.08
N ALA A 28 8.18 2.13 4.78
CA ALA A 28 8.59 3.18 3.87
C ALA A 28 7.87 4.50 4.17
N ALA A 29 6.56 4.46 4.41
CA ALA A 29 5.80 5.64 4.84
C ALA A 29 6.34 6.23 6.15
N ILE A 30 6.69 5.36 7.11
CA ILE A 30 7.31 5.78 8.38
C ILE A 30 8.67 6.44 8.14
N PHE A 31 9.50 5.86 7.26
CA PHE A 31 10.80 6.41 6.91
C PHE A 31 10.68 7.77 6.21
N ILE A 32 9.75 7.90 5.26
CA ILE A 32 9.45 9.16 4.57
C ILE A 32 9.02 10.24 5.59
N ALA A 33 8.14 9.89 6.52
CA ALA A 33 7.69 10.81 7.57
C ALA A 33 8.85 11.25 8.49
N ALA A 34 9.68 10.30 8.95
CA ALA A 34 10.84 10.58 9.78
C ALA A 34 11.89 11.45 9.06
N ALA A 35 12.18 11.15 7.79
CA ALA A 35 13.11 11.91 6.96
C ALA A 35 12.62 13.34 6.72
N THR A 36 11.32 13.50 6.46
CA THR A 36 10.69 14.83 6.30
C THR A 36 10.83 15.65 7.58
N LEU A 37 10.55 15.05 8.73
CA LEU A 37 10.69 15.71 10.03
C LEU A 37 12.15 16.08 10.32
N PHE A 38 13.09 15.18 10.04
CA PHE A 38 14.52 15.43 10.19
C PHE A 38 15.00 16.59 9.29
N ALA A 39 14.55 16.63 8.03
CA ALA A 39 14.87 17.71 7.11
C ALA A 39 14.38 19.08 7.61
N ILE A 40 13.19 19.14 8.24
CA ILE A 40 12.67 20.35 8.88
C ILE A 40 13.60 20.84 9.99
N PHE A 41 14.13 19.92 10.82
CA PHE A 41 15.07 20.29 11.88
C PHE A 41 16.39 20.82 11.34
N ILE A 42 16.88 20.31 10.20
CA ILE A 42 18.11 20.80 9.57
C ILE A 42 17.91 22.19 8.96
N ASN A 43 16.77 22.42 8.30
CA ASN A 43 16.52 23.66 7.56
C ASN A 43 15.07 24.17 7.75
N PRO A 44 14.79 24.82 8.90
CA PRO A 44 13.45 25.26 9.23
C PRO A 44 12.94 26.43 8.36
N GLN A 45 13.82 27.10 7.61
CA GLN A 45 13.42 28.16 6.67
C GLN A 45 12.69 27.61 5.45
N ASN A 46 12.88 26.32 5.13
CA ASN A 46 12.33 25.67 3.95
C ASN A 46 11.20 24.68 4.27
N VAL A 47 10.53 24.82 5.42
CA VAL A 47 9.48 23.89 5.91
C VAL A 47 8.42 23.63 4.85
N GLY A 48 7.92 24.66 4.16
CA GLY A 48 6.89 24.50 3.14
C GLY A 48 7.32 23.57 1.99
N VAL A 49 8.53 23.76 1.48
CA VAL A 49 9.09 22.93 0.39
C VAL A 49 9.35 21.51 0.89
N ILE A 50 9.92 21.36 2.09
CA ILE A 50 10.22 20.06 2.69
C ILE A 50 8.94 19.24 2.91
N LEU A 51 7.89 19.87 3.44
CA LEU A 51 6.58 19.23 3.62
C LEU A 51 5.97 18.85 2.27
N MET A 52 6.05 19.73 1.26
CA MET A 52 5.56 19.43 -0.08
C MET A 52 6.25 18.18 -0.66
N LEU A 53 7.57 18.11 -0.55
CA LEU A 53 8.35 16.94 -0.99
C LEU A 53 8.00 15.68 -0.21
N GLY A 54 7.83 15.78 1.11
CA GLY A 54 7.40 14.66 1.95
C GLY A 54 6.03 14.10 1.57
N VAL A 55 5.06 14.98 1.28
CA VAL A 55 3.72 14.57 0.81
C VAL A 55 3.80 13.93 -0.56
N ILE A 56 4.57 14.49 -1.50
CA ILE A 56 4.77 13.91 -2.83
C ILE A 56 5.38 12.51 -2.71
N ALA A 57 6.44 12.35 -1.91
CA ALA A 57 7.09 11.06 -1.68
C ALA A 57 6.11 10.03 -1.11
N LEU A 58 5.27 10.42 -0.14
CA LEU A 58 4.26 9.55 0.44
C LEU A 58 3.19 9.15 -0.59
N LEU A 59 2.74 10.08 -1.44
CA LEU A 59 1.79 9.79 -2.52
C LEU A 59 2.38 8.84 -3.55
N LEU A 60 3.67 9.00 -3.90
CA LEU A 60 4.36 8.10 -4.81
C LEU A 60 4.48 6.70 -4.22
N GLU A 61 4.86 6.57 -2.94
CA GLU A 61 4.93 5.28 -2.25
C GLU A 61 3.58 4.54 -2.30
N ILE A 62 2.47 5.25 -2.04
CA ILE A 62 1.12 4.68 -2.12
C ILE A 62 0.75 4.28 -3.55
N ARG A 63 1.12 5.09 -4.54
CA ARG A 63 0.83 4.82 -5.96
C ARG A 63 1.62 3.61 -6.48
N LEU A 64 2.90 3.52 -6.16
CA LEU A 64 3.77 2.40 -6.53
C LEU A 64 3.21 1.09 -5.98
N ARG A 65 2.80 1.08 -4.71
CA ARG A 65 2.17 -0.10 -4.07
C ARG A 65 0.85 -0.55 -4.66
N ARG A 66 0.15 0.30 -5.43
CA ARG A 66 -1.11 -0.05 -6.10
C ARG A 66 -0.90 -0.53 -7.54
N GLY A 67 0.32 -0.40 -8.08
CA GLY A 67 0.65 -0.78 -9.45
C GLY A 67 1.12 -2.23 -9.61
N ASP A 68 1.45 -2.89 -8.48
CA ASP A 68 1.70 -4.33 -8.37
C ASP A 68 0.42 -5.08 -7.93
#